data_AF-A0A7W8G6J4-F1
#
_entry.id   AF-A0A7W8G6J4-F1
#
_cell.length_a   1.000
_cell.length_b   1.000
_cell.length_c   1.000
_cell.angle_alpha   90.00
_cell.angle_beta   90.00
_cell.angle_gamma   90.00
#
_symmetry.space_group_name_H-M   'P 1'
#
loop_
_entity.id
_entity.type
_entity.pdbx_description
1 polymer ?
#
loop_
_entity_poly.entity_id
_entity_poly.type
_entity_poly.pdbx_seq_one_letter_code
_entity_poly.pdbx_strand_id
1 'polypeptide(L)' 'MVTIIFGIACIALTVFACLPMGLNWSANVVYVLKGAAPLLAAFVGIIAILIGIADIRDRNEAKREELESISNEKQA' A
#
# COMPACT_ATOMS: atom_id res chain seq x y z
N MET A 1 28.50 -2.06 3.01
CA MET A 1 29.02 -2.01 1.63
C MET A 1 28.51 -3.17 0.78
N VAL A 2 28.60 -4.41 1.28
CA VAL A 2 28.16 -5.62 0.55
C VAL A 2 26.69 -5.56 0.09
N THR A 3 25.77 -5.07 0.93
CA THR A 3 24.33 -4.98 0.59
C THR A 3 24.03 -3.99 -0.55
N ILE A 4 24.72 -2.85 -0.56
CA ILE A 4 24.58 -1.84 -1.60
C ILE A 4 25.10 -2.39 -2.93
N ILE A 5 26.27 -3.04 -2.91
CA ILE A 5 26.86 -3.67 -4.09
C ILE A 5 25.94 -4.78 -4.63
N PHE A 6 25.37 -5.60 -3.75
CA PHE A 6 24.43 -6.64 -4.13
C PHE A 6 23.15 -6.05 -4.74
N GLY A 7 22.60 -5.00 -4.14
CA GLY A 7 21.44 -4.28 -4.68
C GLY A 7 21.70 -3.72 -6.08
N ILE A 8 22.84 -3.07 -6.29
CA ILE A 8 23.24 -2.54 -7.60
C ILE A 8 23.40 -3.69 -8.63
N ALA A 9 24.01 -4.81 -8.24
CA ALA A 9 24.17 -5.97 -9.11
C ALA A 9 22.81 -6.57 -9.55
N CYS A 10 21.84 -6.68 -8.64
CA CYS A 10 20.49 -7.14 -8.96
C CYS A 10 19.76 -6.20 -9.94
N ILE A 11 19.91 -4.87 -9.76
CA ILE A 11 19.33 -3.87 -10.68
C ILE A 11 19.97 -3.99 -12.07
N ALA A 12 21.30 -4.07 -12.14
CA ALA A 12 22.02 -4.23 -13.41
C ALA A 12 21.60 -5.50 -14.16
N LEU A 13 21.41 -6.61 -13.45
CA LEU A 13 20.92 -7.86 -14.03
C LEU A 13 19.48 -7.71 -14.56
N THR A 14 18.61 -7.01 -13.83
CA THR A 14 17.24 -6.75 -14.27
C THR A 14 17.22 -5.91 -15.55
N VAL A 15 18.06 -4.89 -15.66
CA VAL A 15 18.21 -4.09 -16.88
C VAL A 15 18.74 -4.94 -18.04
N PHE A 16 19.75 -5.78 -17.78
CA PHE A 16 20.29 -6.72 -18.77
C PHE A 16 19.25 -7.74 -19.26
N ALA A 17 18.42 -8.26 -18.36
CA ALA A 17 17.35 -9.21 -18.70
C ALA A 17 16.25 -8.59 -19.58
N CYS A 18 16.00 -7.28 -19.43
CA CYS A 18 15.01 -6.54 -20.20
C CYS A 18 15.53 -6.05 -21.57
N LEU A 19 16.84 -6.03 -21.81
CA LEU A 19 17.41 -5.58 -23.09
C LEU A 19 17.16 -6.61 -24.21
N PRO A 20 16.85 -6.16 -25.45
CA PRO A 20 16.57 -7.04 -26.59
C PRO A 20 17.80 -7.81 -27.08
N MET A 21 19.01 -7.33 -26.77
CA MET A 21 20.29 -7.98 -27.07
C MET A 21 20.73 -8.98 -25.98
N GLY A 22 19.99 -9.04 -24.86
CA GLY A 22 20.21 -9.96 -23.73
C GLY A 22 19.20 -11.11 -23.72
N LEU A 23 18.59 -11.38 -22.57
CA LEU A 23 17.57 -12.45 -22.41
C LEU A 23 16.21 -12.09 -23.05
N ASN A 24 15.99 -10.82 -23.42
CA ASN A 24 14.75 -10.33 -24.03
C ASN A 24 13.48 -10.67 -23.22
N TRP A 25 13.57 -10.63 -21.89
CA TRP A 25 12.46 -10.95 -20.98
C TRP A 25 11.54 -9.77 -20.69
N SER A 26 11.72 -8.63 -21.37
CA SER A 26 10.92 -7.42 -21.17
C SER A 26 9.41 -7.70 -21.20
N ALA A 27 8.93 -8.49 -22.16
CA ALA A 27 7.52 -8.86 -22.26
C ALA A 27 7.04 -9.71 -21.07
N ASN A 28 7.86 -10.67 -20.60
CA ASN A 28 7.53 -11.53 -19.47
C ASN A 28 7.50 -10.74 -18.15
N VAL A 29 8.44 -9.81 -17.96
CA VAL A 29 8.48 -8.92 -16.78
C VAL A 29 7.24 -8.03 -16.73
N VAL A 30 6.87 -7.42 -17.86
CA VAL A 30 5.65 -6.60 -17.96
C VAL A 30 4.40 -7.45 -17.71
N TYR A 31 4.36 -8.69 -18.21
CA TYR A 31 3.23 -9.59 -17.96
C TYR A 31 3.06 -9.92 -16.47
N VAL A 32 4.14 -10.26 -15.77
CA VAL A 32 4.12 -10.51 -14.32
C VAL A 32 3.71 -9.25 -13.56
N LEU A 33 4.25 -8.09 -13.92
CA LEU A 33 3.91 -6.83 -13.27
C LEU A 33 2.43 -6.47 -13.45
N LYS A 34 1.88 -6.69 -14.66
CA LYS A 34 0.45 -6.51 -14.94
C LYS A 34 -0.44 -7.44 -14.14
N GLY A 35 0.00 -8.67 -13.84
CA GLY A 35 -0.73 -9.61 -12.98
C GLY A 35 -0.59 -9.30 -11.48
N ALA A 36 0.59 -8.84 -11.05
CA ALA A 36 0.87 -8.54 -9.65
C ALA A 36 0.23 -7.21 -9.19
N ALA A 37 0.16 -6.20 -10.07
CA ALA A 37 -0.42 -4.90 -9.76
C ALA A 37 -1.87 -4.97 -9.23
N PRO A 38 -2.83 -5.65 -9.90
CA PRO A 38 -4.20 -5.76 -9.39
C PRO A 38 -4.28 -6.60 -8.11
N LEU A 39 -3.42 -7.59 -7.93
CA LEU A 39 -3.37 -8.39 -6.70
C LEU A 39 -2.94 -7.53 -5.50
N LEU A 40 -1.88 -6.74 -5.66
CA LEU A 40 -1.43 -5.80 -4.63
C LEU A 40 -2.48 -4.71 -4.38
N ALA A 41 -3.11 -4.18 -5.43
CA ALA A 41 -4.16 -3.18 -5.30
C ALA A 41 -5.37 -3.72 -4.54
N ALA A 42 -5.81 -4.96 -4.80
CA ALA A 42 -6.87 -5.61 -4.05
C ALA A 42 -6.49 -5.83 -2.58
N PHE A 43 -5.26 -6.31 -2.32
CA PHE A 43 -4.78 -6.53 -0.97
C PHE A 43 -4.72 -5.23 -0.15
N VAL A 44 -4.13 -4.17 -0.71
CA VAL A 44 -4.08 -2.85 -0.08
C VAL A 44 -5.49 -2.26 0.06
N GLY A 45 -6.36 -2.44 -0.93
CA GLY A 45 -7.75 -1.97 -0.90
C GLY A 45 -8.57 -2.61 0.22
N ILE A 46 -8.41 -3.92 0.45
CA ILE A 46 -9.06 -4.62 1.56
C ILE A 46 -8.58 -4.03 2.90
N ILE A 47 -7.27 -3.85 3.07
CA ILE A 47 -6.70 -3.25 4.27
C ILE A 47 -7.24 -1.82 4.48
N ALA A 48 -7.33 -1.02 3.41
CA ALA A 48 -7.86 0.34 3.46
C ALA A 48 -9.34 0.38 3.87
N ILE A 49 -10.17 -0.56 3.40
CA ILE A 49 -11.57 -0.67 3.82
C ILE A 49 -11.66 -0.98 5.32
N LEU A 50 -10.86 -1.92 5.82
CA LEU A 50 -10.85 -2.29 7.24
C LEU A 50 -10.46 -1.10 8.13
N ILE A 51 -9.41 -0.36 7.73
CA ILE A 51 -8.98 0.85 8.43
C ILE A 51 -10.05 1.95 8.36
N GLY A 52 -10.65 2.16 7.18
CA GLY A 52 -11.68 3.19 6.98
C GLY A 52 -12.93 2.97 7.84
N ILE A 53 -13.37 1.71 8.00
CA ILE A 53 -14.52 1.39 8.87
C ILE A 53 -14.18 1.69 10.34
N ALA A 54 -12.97 1.34 10.78
CA ALA A 54 -12.51 1.63 12.15
C ALA A 54 -12.44 3.16 12.39
N ASP A 55 -11.80 3.90 11.48
CA ASP A 55 -11.65 5.36 11.56
C ASP A 55 -13.01 6.09 11.62
N ILE A 56 -13.99 5.66 10.81
CA ILE A 56 -15.33 6.26 10.83
C ILE A 56 -16.03 6.04 12.17
N ARG A 57 -15.93 4.83 12.74
CA ARG A 57 -16.57 4.53 14.02
C ARG A 57 -15.94 5.35 15.15
N ASP A 58 -14.62 5.36 15.23
CA ASP A 58 -13.89 6.09 16.27
C ASP A 58 -14.17 7.60 16.18
N ARG A 59 -14.24 8.15 14.97
CA ARG A 59 -14.62 9.56 14.75
C ARG A 59 -16.05 9.87 15.17
N ASN A 60 -16.99 8.94 14.96
CA ASN A 60 -18.39 9.15 15.30
C ASN A 60 -18.64 9.03 16.81
N GLU A 61 -17.91 8.15 17.48
CA GLU A 61 -17.95 8.00 18.94
C GLU A 61 -17.36 9.22 19.64
N ALA A 62 -16.20 9.72 19.21
CA ALA A 62 -15.60 10.95 19.73
C ALA A 62 -16.55 12.16 19.63
N LYS A 63 -17.25 12.32 18.50
CA LYS A 63 -18.26 13.37 18.34
C LYS A 63 -19.44 13.20 19.30
N ARG A 64 -19.82 11.96 19.63
CA ARG A 64 -20.92 11.70 20.55
C ARG A 64 -20.54 12.06 21.98
N GLU A 65 -19.34 11.69 22.42
CA GLU A 65 -18.81 12.06 23.74
C GLU A 65 -18.68 13.58 23.90
N GLU A 66 -18.21 14.30 22.88
CA GLU A 66 -18.17 15.76 22.88
C GLU A 66 -19.57 16.37 23.06
N LEU A 67 -20.58 15.88 22.32
CA LEU A 67 -21.96 16.37 22.43
C LEU A 67 -22.60 16.05 23.79
N GLU A 68 -22.35 14.85 24.33
CA GLU A 68 -22.84 14.42 25.64
C GLU A 68 -22.24 15.28 26.75
N SER A 69 -20.94 15.59 26.70
CA SER A 69 -20.26 16.46 27.68
C SER A 69 -20.83 17.88 27.72
N ILE A 70 -21.08 18.49 26.55
CA ILE A 70 -21.68 19.83 26.44
C ILE A 70 -23.13 19.84 26.96
N SER A 71 -23.87 18.75 26.77
CA SER A 71 -25.24 18.63 27.27
C SER A 71 -25.29 18.49 28.80
N ASN A 72 -24.36 17.73 29.39
CA ASN A 72 -24.28 17.51 30.82
C ASN A 72 -23.79 18.78 31.56
N GLU A 73 -22.86 19.53 30.97
CA GLU A 73 -22.38 20.80 31.54
C GLU A 73 -23.45 21.90 31.49
N LYS A 74 -24.36 21.86 30.50
CA LYS A 74 -25.52 22.76 30.44
C LYS A 74 -26.67 22.39 31.38
N GLN A 75 -26.67 21.17 31.93
CA GLN A 75 -27.71 20.69 32.84
C GLN A 75 -27.31 20.76 34.33
N ALA A 76 -26.04 21.06 34.63
CA ALA A 76 -25.50 21.31 35.98
C ALA A 76 -25.49 22.81 36.31
#